data_AF-A0A839SDY8-F1
#
_entry.id   AF-A0A839SDY8-F1
#
_cell.length_a   1.000
_cell.length_b   1.000
_cell.length_c   1.000
_cell.angle_alpha   90.00
_cell.angle_beta   90.00
_cell.angle_gamma   90.00
#
_symmetry.space_group_name_H-M   'P 1'
#
loop_
_entity.id
_entity.type
_entity.pdbx_description
1 polymer ?
#
loop_
_entity_poly.entity_id
_entity_poly.type
_entity_poly.pdbx_seq_one_letter_code
_entity_poly.pdbx_strand_id
1 'polypeptide(L)'
;MKYKITLLIMAIAGLTITANAQDTIKTTGDAPLVLSGSVDTYFKTDFSGKPNIPTSFANELNSISIGMVDLGLKKSVGKASFVGELSFGPRGQQESIPNTDPGLAYVGNSTGVAYSSYHIQNLYVSYAFTD
;
A
#
# COMPACT_ATOMS: atom_id res chain seq x y z
N MET A 1 25.04 -14.39 -17.01
CA MET A 1 24.04 -13.38 -16.60
C MET A 1 22.89 -13.94 -15.77
N LYS A 2 22.31 -15.10 -16.12
CA LYS A 2 21.16 -15.71 -15.40
C LYS A 2 21.37 -15.89 -13.89
N TYR A 3 22.54 -16.38 -13.48
CA TYR A 3 22.88 -16.57 -12.06
C TYR A 3 23.04 -15.25 -11.29
N LYS A 4 23.48 -14.18 -11.97
CA LYS A 4 23.67 -12.85 -11.36
C LYS A 4 22.34 -12.16 -11.06
N ILE A 5 21.35 -12.34 -11.94
CA ILE A 5 19.97 -11.84 -11.76
C ILE A 5 19.27 -12.62 -10.64
N THR A 6 19.48 -13.95 -10.59
CA THR A 6 18.90 -14.80 -9.52
C THR A 6 19.46 -14.45 -8.14
N LEU A 7 20.77 -14.16 -8.05
CA LEU A 7 21.42 -13.73 -6.81
C LEU A 7 20.91 -12.36 -6.33
N LEU A 8 20.61 -11.44 -7.26
CA LEU A 8 20.10 -10.11 -6.96
C LEU A 8 18.66 -10.16 -6.39
N ILE A 9 17.82 -11.06 -6.90
CA ILE A 9 16.45 -11.26 -6.40
C ILE A 9 16.45 -11.85 -4.97
N MET A 10 17.37 -12.77 -4.67
CA MET A 10 17.55 -13.27 -3.29
C MET A 10 18.08 -12.20 -2.33
N ALA A 11 18.92 -11.27 -2.79
CA ALA A 11 19.48 -10.21 -1.95
C ALA A 11 18.43 -9.16 -1.51
N ILE A 12 17.41 -8.91 -2.34
CA ILE A 12 16.33 -7.96 -2.03
C ILE A 12 15.36 -8.51 -0.97
N ALA A 13 15.18 -9.84 -0.90
CA ALA A 13 14.33 -10.49 0.10
C ALA A 13 14.86 -10.42 1.54
N GLY A 14 16.10 -9.92 1.75
CA GLY A 14 16.78 -9.89 3.04
C GLY A 14 16.86 -8.53 3.75
N LEU A 15 16.31 -7.45 3.19
CA LEU A 15 16.33 -6.14 3.86
C LEU A 15 15.24 -6.07 4.95
N THR A 16 15.56 -6.52 6.16
CA THR A 16 14.79 -6.17 7.36
C THR A 16 15.19 -4.78 7.82
N ILE A 17 14.36 -3.77 7.53
CA ILE A 17 14.53 -2.43 8.11
C ILE A 17 14.01 -2.49 9.55
N THR A 18 14.91 -2.57 10.53
CA THR A 18 14.55 -2.52 11.95
C THR A 18 14.36 -1.07 12.38
N ALA A 19 13.12 -0.64 12.58
CA ALA A 19 12.80 0.64 13.18
C ALA A 19 12.81 0.50 14.71
N ASN A 20 13.78 1.14 15.38
CA ASN A 20 13.78 1.25 16.84
C ASN A 20 13.06 2.54 17.24
N ALA A 21 11.86 2.43 17.80
CA ALA A 21 11.22 3.56 18.47
C ALA A 21 11.85 3.71 19.88
N GLN A 22 12.40 4.90 20.19
CA GLN A 22 12.85 5.20 21.54
C GLN A 22 11.64 5.50 22.42
N ASP A 23 11.40 4.66 23.41
CA ASP A 23 10.48 4.93 24.52
C ASP A 23 11.06 6.06 25.38
N THR A 24 10.67 7.30 25.09
CA THR A 24 10.61 8.30 26.15
C THR A 24 9.32 8.04 26.91
N ILE A 25 9.43 7.41 28.07
CA ILE A 25 8.29 7.12 28.95
C ILE A 25 7.59 8.43 29.30
N LYS A 26 6.48 8.72 28.59
CA LYS A 26 5.37 9.46 29.17
C LYS A 26 4.53 8.45 29.93
N THR A 27 4.40 8.63 31.23
CA THR A 27 3.54 7.89 32.15
C THR A 27 2.06 8.20 31.91
N THR A 28 1.58 7.96 30.69
CA THR A 28 0.15 7.97 30.35
C THR A 28 -0.32 6.53 30.21
N GLY A 29 -1.50 6.18 30.73
CA GLY A 29 -2.11 4.84 30.56
C GLY A 29 -2.51 4.51 29.11
N ASP A 30 -2.28 5.43 28.17
CA ASP A 30 -2.63 5.31 26.77
C ASP A 30 -1.58 4.53 25.98
N ALA A 31 -2.04 3.73 25.01
CA ALA A 31 -1.14 3.04 24.08
C ALA A 31 -0.24 4.04 23.32
N PRO A 32 1.03 3.69 23.02
CA PRO A 32 1.93 4.56 22.28
C PRO A 32 1.41 4.87 20.87
N LEU A 33 1.96 5.92 20.24
CA LEU A 33 1.73 6.15 18.81
C LEU A 33 2.42 5.02 18.05
N VAL A 34 1.67 4.29 17.22
CA VAL A 34 2.19 3.23 16.37
C VAL A 34 2.25 3.73 14.94
N LEU A 35 3.43 3.64 14.33
CA LEU A 35 3.63 3.82 12.90
C LEU A 35 3.79 2.44 12.26
N SER A 36 3.10 2.21 11.16
CA SER A 36 3.17 0.98 10.37
C SER A 36 3.39 1.30 8.90
N GLY A 37 3.76 0.30 8.11
CA GLY A 37 3.80 0.43 6.68
C GLY A 37 3.96 -0.92 6.00
N SER A 38 3.58 -0.97 4.73
CA SER A 38 3.72 -2.15 3.88
C SER A 38 4.16 -1.74 2.47
N VAL A 39 4.76 -2.68 1.77
CA VAL A 39 4.98 -2.58 0.33
C VAL A 39 4.63 -3.91 -0.30
N ASP A 40 3.98 -3.86 -1.45
CA ASP A 40 3.76 -5.03 -2.28
C ASP A 40 4.26 -4.84 -3.70
N THR A 41 4.77 -5.94 -4.24
CA THR A 41 5.30 -6.03 -5.59
C THR A 41 4.81 -7.33 -6.20
N TYR A 42 4.65 -7.33 -7.51
CA TYR A 42 4.12 -8.44 -8.28
C TYR A 42 5.03 -8.78 -9.43
N PHE A 43 5.05 -10.05 -9.78
CA PHE A 43 5.61 -10.53 -11.03
C PHE A 43 4.56 -11.41 -11.71
N LYS A 44 4.12 -11.01 -12.91
CA LYS A 44 3.17 -11.78 -13.71
C LYS A 44 3.89 -12.34 -14.94
N THR A 45 3.72 -13.64 -15.20
CA THR A 45 4.19 -14.28 -16.43
C THR A 45 3.07 -15.09 -17.06
N ASP A 46 3.00 -15.06 -18.39
CA ASP A 46 2.08 -15.87 -19.17
C ASP A 46 2.89 -16.76 -20.13
N PHE A 47 2.79 -18.07 -19.94
CA PHE A 47 3.57 -19.06 -20.71
C PHE A 47 3.16 -19.14 -22.19
N SER A 48 1.99 -18.63 -22.57
CA SER A 48 1.59 -18.50 -23.97
C SER A 48 2.16 -17.24 -24.65
N GLY A 49 2.79 -16.35 -23.87
CA GLY A 49 3.36 -15.08 -24.34
C GLY A 49 2.33 -13.98 -24.62
N LYS A 50 1.06 -14.17 -24.24
CA LYS A 50 -0.04 -13.22 -24.47
C LYS A 50 -0.74 -12.86 -23.15
N PRO A 51 -1.43 -11.72 -23.01
CA PRO A 51 -2.22 -11.43 -21.82
C PRO A 51 -3.49 -12.29 -21.75
N ASN A 52 -3.50 -13.40 -20.99
CA ASN A 52 -4.72 -14.22 -20.83
C ASN A 52 -5.37 -14.15 -19.44
N ILE A 53 -4.67 -13.64 -18.43
CA ILE A 53 -5.20 -13.57 -17.06
C ILE A 53 -5.51 -12.11 -16.74
N PRO A 54 -6.80 -11.70 -16.85
CA PRO A 54 -7.22 -10.38 -16.43
C PRO A 54 -7.14 -10.29 -14.90
N THR A 55 -6.58 -9.20 -14.41
CA THR A 55 -6.47 -8.87 -12.99
C THR A 55 -6.79 -7.40 -12.82
N SER A 56 -7.43 -7.02 -11.71
CA SER A 56 -7.69 -5.61 -11.44
C SER A 56 -6.42 -4.83 -11.07
N PHE A 57 -5.29 -5.51 -10.89
CA PHE A 57 -3.97 -4.96 -10.56
C PHE A 57 -2.86 -5.81 -11.20
N ALA A 58 -1.59 -5.37 -11.18
CA ALA A 58 -0.46 -6.10 -11.77
C ALA A 58 -0.64 -6.41 -13.27
N ASN A 59 -0.88 -5.35 -14.04
CA ASN A 59 -1.22 -5.43 -15.47
C ASN A 59 -0.02 -5.72 -16.38
N GLU A 60 1.20 -5.59 -15.88
CA GLU A 60 2.43 -5.75 -16.67
C GLU A 60 2.78 -7.24 -16.83
N LEU A 61 3.12 -7.65 -18.07
CA LEU A 61 3.53 -9.01 -18.39
C LEU A 61 5.05 -9.14 -18.43
N ASN A 62 5.56 -10.25 -17.86
CA ASN A 62 6.99 -10.56 -17.78
C ASN A 62 7.82 -9.41 -17.18
N SER A 63 7.21 -8.68 -16.24
CA SER A 63 7.76 -7.49 -15.57
C SER A 63 7.55 -7.59 -14.05
N ILE A 64 8.37 -6.87 -13.30
CA ILE A 64 8.16 -6.62 -11.86
C ILE A 64 7.43 -5.28 -11.74
N SER A 65 6.23 -5.30 -11.16
CA SER A 65 5.41 -4.11 -10.91
C SER A 65 5.27 -3.88 -9.42
N ILE A 66 5.31 -2.61 -8.98
CA ILE A 66 4.90 -2.25 -7.61
C ILE A 66 3.38 -2.09 -7.57
N GLY A 67 2.71 -2.68 -6.57
CA GLY A 67 1.28 -2.49 -6.42
C GLY A 67 0.97 -1.26 -5.58
N MET A 68 1.46 -1.25 -4.33
CA MET A 68 1.41 -0.07 -3.46
C MET A 68 2.42 -0.09 -2.31
N VAL A 69 2.66 1.11 -1.77
CA VAL A 69 3.35 1.39 -0.52
C VAL A 69 2.34 2.04 0.43
N ASP A 70 2.24 1.51 1.64
CA ASP A 70 1.35 2.00 2.69
C ASP A 70 2.14 2.58 3.86
N LEU A 71 1.57 3.64 4.45
CA LEU A 71 2.01 4.23 5.71
C LEU A 71 0.80 4.36 6.63
N GLY A 72 0.83 3.67 7.76
CA GLY A 72 -0.23 3.71 8.77
C GLY A 72 0.19 4.47 10.02
N LEU A 73 -0.77 5.15 10.62
CA LEU A 73 -0.70 5.61 12.01
C LEU A 73 -1.86 5.06 12.83
N LYS A 74 -1.57 4.70 14.07
CA LYS A 74 -2.56 4.32 15.07
C LYS A 74 -2.24 4.95 16.41
N LYS A 75 -3.25 5.52 17.06
CA LYS A 75 -3.13 6.05 18.42
C LYS A 75 -4.41 5.80 19.20
N SER A 76 -4.25 5.38 20.45
CA SER A 76 -5.35 5.35 21.41
C SER A 76 -5.12 6.41 22.49
N VAL A 77 -6.21 7.06 22.91
CA VAL A 77 -6.26 8.03 24.01
C VAL A 77 -7.51 7.72 24.83
N GLY A 78 -7.32 7.23 26.06
CA GLY A 78 -8.38 6.64 26.86
C GLY A 78 -9.12 5.54 26.09
N LYS A 79 -10.45 5.69 25.98
CA LYS A 79 -11.34 4.75 25.27
C LYS A 79 -11.47 5.03 23.78
N ALA A 80 -10.90 6.13 23.28
CA ALA A 80 -10.94 6.47 21.85
C ALA A 80 -9.69 5.93 21.13
N SER A 81 -9.86 5.44 19.91
CA SER A 81 -8.76 5.04 19.04
C SER A 81 -8.94 5.62 17.65
N PHE A 82 -7.84 6.00 17.04
CA PHE A 82 -7.77 6.51 15.67
C PHE A 82 -6.83 5.62 14.85
N VAL A 83 -7.24 5.33 13.62
CA VAL A 83 -6.44 4.66 12.60
C VAL A 83 -6.55 5.43 11.30
N GLY A 84 -5.40 5.73 10.69
CA GLY A 84 -5.30 6.33 9.37
C GLY A 84 -4.19 5.67 8.57
N GLU A 85 -4.47 5.30 7.32
CA GLU A 85 -3.50 4.66 6.43
C GLU A 85 -3.49 5.37 5.08
N LEU A 86 -2.30 5.73 4.63
CA LEU A 86 -2.04 6.34 3.33
C LEU A 86 -1.37 5.34 2.40
N SER A 87 -1.90 5.18 1.18
CA SER A 87 -1.45 4.24 0.15
C SER A 87 -1.02 4.95 -1.13
N PHE A 88 0.13 4.57 -1.65
CA PHE A 88 0.72 5.12 -2.87
C PHE A 88 1.05 4.00 -3.85
N GLY A 89 0.58 4.09 -5.09
CA GLY A 89 0.88 3.13 -6.14
C GLY A 89 -0.33 2.81 -7.01
N PRO A 90 -0.11 2.11 -8.15
CA PRO A 90 -1.17 1.80 -9.10
C PRO A 90 -2.40 1.17 -8.44
N ARG A 91 -2.20 0.24 -7.49
CA ARG A 91 -3.27 -0.46 -6.77
C ARG A 91 -4.16 0.48 -5.96
N GLY A 92 -3.55 1.41 -5.22
CA GLY A 92 -4.25 2.37 -4.34
C GLY A 92 -4.81 3.61 -5.06
N GLN A 93 -4.47 3.83 -6.34
CA GLN A 93 -4.86 5.04 -7.05
C GLN A 93 -5.88 4.83 -8.19
N GLN A 94 -5.73 3.75 -8.96
CA GLN A 94 -6.49 3.61 -10.22
C GLN A 94 -6.83 2.17 -10.61
N GLU A 95 -6.19 1.17 -9.98
CA GLU A 95 -6.36 -0.23 -10.34
C GLU A 95 -7.44 -0.92 -9.49
N SER A 96 -7.32 -0.91 -8.15
CA SER A 96 -8.26 -1.64 -7.28
C SER A 96 -9.31 -0.78 -6.59
N ILE A 97 -9.11 0.55 -6.56
CA ILE A 97 -10.02 1.49 -5.90
C ILE A 97 -10.63 2.40 -6.98
N PRO A 98 -11.96 2.45 -7.11
CA PRO A 98 -12.64 3.36 -8.04
C PRO A 98 -12.30 4.82 -7.73
N ASN A 99 -12.05 5.63 -8.77
CA ASN A 99 -11.82 7.06 -8.63
C ASN A 99 -13.10 7.74 -8.11
N THR A 100 -12.94 8.75 -7.25
CA THR A 100 -14.05 9.41 -6.55
C THR A 100 -14.66 10.59 -7.31
N ASP A 101 -14.10 10.95 -8.48
CA ASP A 101 -14.65 12.01 -9.32
C ASP A 101 -15.56 11.44 -10.44
N PRO A 102 -16.90 11.55 -10.32
CA PRO A 102 -17.84 11.08 -11.32
C PRO A 102 -17.85 11.93 -12.61
N GLY A 103 -17.18 13.09 -12.63
CA GLY A 103 -17.10 13.98 -13.79
C GLY A 103 -15.90 13.73 -14.70
N LEU A 104 -14.96 12.90 -14.27
CA LEU A 104 -13.72 12.65 -14.98
C LEU A 104 -13.64 11.15 -15.31
N ALA A 105 -14.27 10.83 -16.45
CA ALA A 105 -14.35 9.49 -16.98
C ALA A 105 -12.97 8.81 -17.03
N TYR A 106 -12.94 7.53 -16.65
CA TYR A 106 -11.85 6.62 -16.95
C TYR A 106 -11.68 6.55 -18.49
N VAL A 107 -10.86 7.43 -19.05
CA VAL A 107 -10.43 7.34 -20.45
C VAL A 107 -9.25 6.38 -20.46
N GLY A 108 -9.56 5.13 -20.76
CA GLY A 108 -8.56 4.19 -21.22
C GLY A 108 -7.83 4.82 -22.41
N ASN A 109 -6.54 5.09 -22.21
CA ASN A 109 -5.57 5.52 -23.22
C ASN A 109 -5.41 7.04 -23.49
N SER A 110 -4.16 7.49 -23.26
CA SER A 110 -3.40 8.60 -23.90
C SER A 110 -3.75 10.09 -23.76
N THR A 111 -4.89 10.56 -23.26
CA THR A 111 -5.16 12.02 -23.26
C THR A 111 -6.09 12.50 -22.13
N GLY A 112 -5.60 13.36 -21.23
CA GLY A 112 -6.45 14.36 -20.57
C GLY A 112 -7.24 13.99 -19.29
N VAL A 113 -6.51 13.71 -18.20
CA VAL A 113 -6.77 14.04 -16.78
C VAL A 113 -8.08 13.57 -16.09
N ALA A 114 -7.95 12.65 -15.12
CA ALA A 114 -8.12 12.96 -13.68
C ALA A 114 -7.64 11.86 -12.74
N TYR A 115 -6.78 12.24 -11.80
CA TYR A 115 -6.36 11.40 -10.69
C TYR A 115 -6.84 12.07 -9.41
N SER A 116 -7.84 11.49 -8.74
CA SER A 116 -8.20 11.88 -7.36
C SER A 116 -8.46 10.64 -6.53
N SER A 117 -7.40 9.90 -6.27
CA SER A 117 -7.34 9.06 -5.06
C SER A 117 -6.74 9.92 -3.97
N TYR A 118 -7.46 10.08 -2.86
CA TYR A 118 -6.97 10.79 -1.67
C TYR A 118 -5.81 10.06 -0.97
N HIS A 119 -5.27 9.01 -1.59
CA HIS A 119 -4.29 8.10 -1.03
C HIS A 119 -4.77 7.48 0.29
N ILE A 120 -6.04 7.54 0.66
CA ILE A 120 -6.54 6.99 1.92
C ILE A 120 -6.91 5.53 1.69
N GLN A 121 -6.25 4.61 2.40
CA GLN A 121 -6.59 3.18 2.40
C GLN A 121 -7.62 2.87 3.49
N ASN A 122 -7.35 3.31 4.72
CA ASN A 122 -8.24 3.16 5.87
C ASN A 122 -8.24 4.47 6.66
N LEU A 123 -9.42 4.91 7.11
CA LEU A 123 -9.54 6.07 8.00
C LEU A 123 -10.76 5.89 8.90
N TYR A 124 -10.53 5.66 10.19
CA TYR A 124 -11.62 5.48 11.14
C TYR A 124 -11.25 5.86 12.57
N VAL A 125 -12.30 6.11 13.35
CA VAL A 125 -12.24 6.30 14.80
C VAL A 125 -13.12 5.24 15.45
N SER A 126 -12.66 4.67 16.56
CA SER A 126 -13.44 3.76 17.39
C SER A 126 -13.47 4.26 18.83
N TYR A 127 -14.54 3.92 19.55
CA TYR A 127 -14.70 4.22 20.97
C TYR A 127 -15.14 2.96 21.73
N ALA A 128 -14.44 2.61 22.80
CA ALA A 128 -14.78 1.47 23.64
C ALA A 128 -15.81 1.89 24.70
N PHE A 129 -16.95 1.20 24.78
CA PHE A 129 -17.97 1.49 25.82
C PHE A 129 -17.65 0.82 27.15
N THR A 130 -16.92 -0.28 27.09
CA THR A 130 -16.40 -1.02 28.24
C THR A 130 -14.89 -0.93 28.26
N ASP A 131 -14.30 -1.24 29.40
CA ASP A 131 -12.85 -1.43 29.52
C ASP A 131 -12.45 -2.79 28.92
#